data_AF-A0A6N3F2N3-F1
#
_entry.id   AF-A0A6N3F2N3-F1
#
_cell.length_a   1.000
_cell.length_b   1.000
_cell.length_c   1.000
_cell.angle_alpha   90.00
_cell.angle_beta   90.00
_cell.angle_gamma   90.00
#
_symmetry.space_group_name_H-M   'P 1'
#
loop_
_entity.id
_entity.type
_entity.pdbx_description
1 polymer ?
#
loop_
_entity_poly.entity_id
_entity_poly.type
_entity_poly.pdbx_seq_one_letter_code
_entity_poly.pdbx_strand_id
1 'polypeptide(L)'
;MRGCGVYKTLAAKYHTKVRSIRDKYRIGKDFGIRYETKFGMKTALFYNESFRIQTEVVTGEFDTIAKSYFRTSPCSLIQRLKARKCKWCETENVDLEVHHVRRLKDLKGKALWERAMIGRRRKTMVLCTACHDLLHAGKLY
;
A
#
# COMPACT_ATOMS: atom_id res chain seq x y z
N MET A 1 -13.70 14.25 31.18
CA MET A 1 -13.08 13.20 30.35
C MET A 1 -11.80 12.72 31.00
N ARG A 2 -11.71 11.45 31.43
CA ARG A 2 -10.45 10.88 31.95
C ARG A 2 -9.60 10.49 30.74
N GLY A 3 -8.46 11.15 30.52
CA GLY A 3 -7.58 10.99 29.35
C GLY A 3 -6.90 9.61 29.27
N CYS A 4 -7.66 8.56 28.96
CA CYS A 4 -7.21 7.17 29.03
C CYS A 4 -6.52 6.65 27.76
N GLY A 5 -6.57 7.37 26.63
CA GLY A 5 -6.08 6.89 25.33
C GLY A 5 -4.57 6.69 25.29
N VAL A 6 -3.81 7.76 25.58
CA VAL A 6 -2.34 7.76 25.49
C VAL A 6 -1.66 6.76 26.43
N TYR A 7 -2.22 6.56 27.62
CA TYR A 7 -1.66 5.57 28.57
C TYR A 7 -1.78 4.14 28.05
N LYS A 8 -2.90 3.80 27.37
CA LYS A 8 -3.12 2.46 26.80
C LYS A 8 -2.21 2.21 25.61
N THR A 9 -2.03 3.19 24.73
CA THR A 9 -1.16 3.05 23.55
C THR A 9 0.30 2.86 23.94
N LEU A 10 0.79 3.62 24.92
CA LEU A 10 2.15 3.48 25.43
C LEU A 10 2.35 2.15 26.18
N ALA A 11 1.36 1.72 26.97
CA ALA A 11 1.42 0.44 27.67
C ALA A 11 1.53 -0.72 26.67
N ALA A 12 0.74 -0.71 25.61
CA ALA A 12 0.84 -1.68 24.52
C ALA A 12 2.20 -1.62 23.81
N LYS A 13 2.66 -0.42 23.45
CA LYS A 13 3.96 -0.22 22.77
C LYS A 13 5.14 -0.76 23.57
N TYR A 14 5.15 -0.53 24.88
CA TYR A 14 6.25 -0.95 25.75
C TYR A 14 6.00 -2.30 26.44
N HIS A 15 4.95 -3.04 26.06
CA HIS A 15 4.57 -4.31 26.70
C HIS A 15 4.50 -4.23 28.24
N THR A 16 3.95 -3.14 28.76
CA THR A 16 3.81 -2.90 30.21
C THR A 16 2.36 -2.67 30.60
N LYS A 17 2.11 -2.64 31.91
CA LYS A 17 0.78 -2.33 32.44
C LYS A 17 0.50 -0.82 32.33
N VAL A 18 -0.74 -0.46 32.01
CA VAL A 18 -1.21 0.93 31.94
C VAL A 18 -0.93 1.71 33.23
N ARG A 19 -1.01 1.04 34.39
CA ARG A 19 -0.68 1.61 35.69
C ARG A 19 0.78 2.08 35.76
N SER A 20 1.73 1.24 35.32
CA SER A 20 3.15 1.58 35.31
C SER A 20 3.47 2.79 34.43
N ILE A 21 2.83 2.89 33.27
CA ILE A 21 2.95 4.08 32.39
C ILE A 21 2.33 5.30 33.05
N ARG A 22 1.16 5.15 33.70
CA ARG A 22 0.49 6.25 34.40
C ARG A 22 1.35 6.77 35.54
N ASP A 23 1.90 5.90 36.38
CA ASP A 23 2.70 6.32 37.52
C ASP A 23 3.98 7.04 37.08
N LYS A 24 4.53 6.67 35.91
CA LYS A 24 5.74 7.29 35.33
C LYS A 24 5.50 8.65 34.67
N TYR A 25 4.40 8.80 33.93
CA TYR A 25 4.16 9.98 33.07
C TYR A 25 3.00 10.86 33.52
N ARG A 26 2.40 10.59 34.68
CA ARG A 26 1.35 11.44 35.24
C ARG A 26 1.98 12.59 36.02
N ILE A 27 1.60 13.81 35.66
CA ILE A 27 1.99 15.03 36.36
C ILE A 27 0.70 15.72 36.80
N GLY A 28 0.37 15.58 38.09
CA GLY A 28 -0.91 16.03 38.64
C GLY A 28 -2.10 15.29 38.01
N LYS A 29 -2.91 16.02 37.24
CA LYS A 29 -4.08 15.48 36.52
C LYS A 29 -3.74 15.07 35.08
N ASP A 30 -2.65 15.56 34.54
CA ASP A 30 -2.35 15.50 33.11
C ASP A 30 -1.23 14.51 32.79
N PHE A 31 -1.14 14.13 31.53
CA PHE A 31 -0.02 13.35 31.00
C PHE A 31 1.11 14.30 30.62
N GLY A 32 2.33 14.03 31.07
CA GLY A 32 3.50 14.79 30.66
C GLY A 32 4.82 14.03 30.80
N ILE A 33 5.81 14.48 30.05
CA ILE A 33 7.16 13.93 30.04
C ILE A 33 8.10 14.99 30.62
N ARG A 34 8.82 14.62 31.68
CA ARG A 34 9.92 15.42 32.20
C ARG A 34 11.18 15.11 31.40
N TYR A 35 11.89 16.14 30.97
CA TYR A 35 13.12 16.02 30.21
C TYR A 35 14.12 17.08 30.64
N GLU A 36 15.40 16.76 30.54
CA GLU A 36 16.48 17.67 30.88
C GLU A 36 16.84 18.55 29.68
N THR A 37 17.01 19.85 29.93
CA THR A 37 17.52 20.80 28.94
C THR A 37 18.80 21.45 29.47
N LYS A 38 19.56 22.10 28.59
CA LYS A 38 20.77 22.85 28.97
C LYS A 38 20.53 23.92 30.07
N PHE A 39 19.27 24.31 30.29
CA PHE A 39 18.84 25.30 31.28
C PHE A 39 18.07 24.67 32.45
N GLY A 40 18.09 23.34 32.61
CA GLY A 40 17.44 22.61 33.69
C GLY A 40 16.31 21.68 33.25
N MET A 41 15.61 21.09 34.23
CA MET A 41 14.48 20.19 34.01
C MET A 41 13.25 20.95 33.49
N LYS A 42 12.69 20.48 32.37
CA LYS A 42 11.43 20.98 31.81
C LYS A 42 10.39 19.86 31.72
N THR A 43 9.12 20.26 31.68
CA THR A 43 7.99 19.34 31.55
C THR A 43 7.24 19.65 30.26
N ALA A 44 7.09 18.66 29.37
CA ALA A 44 6.21 18.73 28.21
C ALA A 44 4.91 18.02 28.54
N LEU A 45 3.80 18.77 28.60
CA LEU A 45 2.46 18.21 28.76
C LEU A 45 1.92 17.78 27.39
N PHE A 46 1.29 16.60 27.31
CA PHE A 46 0.78 16.07 26.04
C PHE A 46 -0.44 16.84 25.55
N TYR A 47 -1.27 17.34 26.47
CA TYR A 47 -2.38 18.24 26.20
C TYR A 47 -2.97 18.72 27.52
N ASN A 48 -2.97 20.02 27.77
CA ASN A 48 -3.55 20.64 28.99
C ASN A 48 -4.48 21.82 28.65
N GLU A 49 -4.69 22.09 27.38
CA GLU A 49 -5.56 23.17 26.91
C GLU A 49 -6.91 22.60 26.47
N SER A 50 -7.94 23.43 26.45
CA SER A 50 -9.22 23.07 25.86
C SER A 50 -9.08 23.07 24.34
N PHE A 51 -9.76 22.16 23.64
CA PHE A 51 -9.96 22.32 22.20
C PHE A 51 -10.71 23.65 21.99
N ARG A 52 -10.15 24.53 21.15
CA ARG A 52 -10.83 25.78 20.80
C ARG A 52 -12.13 25.41 20.08
N ILE A 53 -13.25 25.58 20.77
CA ILE A 53 -14.57 25.38 20.18
C ILE A 53 -14.77 26.55 19.21
N GLN A 54 -14.83 26.24 17.91
CA GLN A 54 -15.31 27.20 16.93
C GLN A 54 -16.83 27.21 17.03
N THR A 55 -17.39 28.31 17.52
CA THR A 55 -18.84 28.54 17.62
C THR A 55 -19.46 28.92 16.28
N GLU A 56 -18.64 29.35 15.33
CA GLU A 56 -19.05 29.69 13.99
C GLU A 56 -19.07 28.42 13.13
N VAL A 57 -20.24 28.10 12.59
CA VAL A 57 -20.37 27.04 11.59
C VAL A 57 -19.71 27.59 10.32
N VAL A 58 -18.56 27.04 9.94
CA VAL A 58 -17.97 27.33 8.64
C VAL A 58 -18.98 26.89 7.59
N THR A 59 -19.53 27.83 6.82
CA THR A 59 -20.43 27.55 5.70
C THR A 59 -19.58 27.40 4.43
N GLY A 60 -19.60 26.21 3.84
CA GLY A 60 -18.79 25.84 2.68
C GLY A 60 -19.21 24.48 2.13
N GLU A 61 -18.71 24.13 0.95
CA GLU A 61 -18.99 22.84 0.30
C GLU A 61 -17.99 21.79 0.80
N PHE A 62 -18.27 21.18 1.95
CA PHE A 62 -17.37 20.20 2.59
C PHE A 62 -17.47 18.79 2.01
N ASP A 63 -18.53 18.51 1.25
CA ASP A 63 -18.75 17.26 0.50
C ASP A 63 -18.19 17.35 -0.92
N THR A 64 -17.11 18.11 -1.13
CA THR A 64 -16.35 18.00 -2.37
C THR A 64 -15.63 16.66 -2.38
N ILE A 65 -16.25 15.65 -2.98
CA ILE A 65 -15.61 14.37 -3.27
C ILE A 65 -14.33 14.70 -4.03
N ALA A 66 -13.18 14.50 -3.40
CA ALA A 66 -11.90 14.69 -4.05
C ALA A 66 -11.95 13.91 -5.36
N LYS A 67 -11.69 14.58 -6.49
CA LYS A 67 -11.55 13.92 -7.78
C LYS A 67 -10.38 12.95 -7.67
N SER A 68 -10.66 11.72 -7.26
CA SER A 68 -9.70 10.64 -7.33
C SER A 68 -9.26 10.59 -8.79
N TYR A 69 -7.95 10.68 -9.03
CA TYR A 69 -7.38 10.41 -10.34
C TYR A 69 -7.69 8.95 -10.70
N PHE A 70 -8.91 8.70 -11.17
CA PHE A 70 -9.23 7.47 -11.85
C PHE A 70 -8.31 7.43 -13.06
N ARG A 71 -7.51 6.38 -13.21
CA ARG A 71 -6.75 6.16 -14.43
C ARG A 71 -7.74 6.00 -15.57
N THR A 72 -8.03 7.08 -16.29
CA THR A 72 -8.88 7.06 -17.50
C THR A 72 -8.19 6.27 -18.62
N SER A 73 -6.86 6.20 -18.60
CA SER A 73 -6.11 5.36 -19.52
C SER A 73 -6.30 3.88 -19.18
N PRO A 74 -6.75 3.05 -20.12
CA PRO A 74 -6.89 1.62 -19.89
C PRO A 74 -5.55 1.00 -19.49
N CYS A 75 -5.55 0.12 -18.50
CA CYS A 75 -4.33 -0.61 -18.14
C CYS A 75 -3.74 -1.33 -19.36
N SER A 76 -2.42 -1.35 -19.46
CA SER A 76 -1.71 -1.94 -20.62
C SER A 76 -2.08 -3.40 -20.90
N LEU A 77 -2.48 -4.18 -19.87
CA LEU A 77 -3.00 -5.55 -20.04
C LEU A 77 -4.35 -5.57 -20.78
N ILE A 78 -5.28 -4.69 -20.39
CA ILE A 78 -6.61 -4.61 -20.98
C ILE A 78 -6.50 -4.22 -22.46
N GLN A 79 -5.61 -3.27 -22.80
CA GLN A 79 -5.35 -2.89 -24.19
C GLN A 79 -4.87 -4.08 -25.03
N ARG A 80 -3.98 -4.92 -24.46
CA ARG A 80 -3.47 -6.11 -25.15
C ARG A 80 -4.54 -7.20 -25.35
N LEU A 81 -5.42 -7.38 -24.37
CA LEU A 81 -6.54 -8.32 -24.51
C LEU A 81 -7.55 -7.82 -25.55
N LYS A 82 -7.86 -6.52 -25.54
CA LYS A 82 -8.71 -5.88 -26.54
C LYS A 82 -8.15 -5.99 -27.96
N ALA A 83 -6.82 -6.02 -28.12
CA ALA A 83 -6.17 -6.22 -29.41
C ALA A 83 -6.43 -7.61 -30.02
N ARG A 84 -6.95 -8.59 -29.25
CA ARG A 84 -7.28 -9.95 -29.71
C ARG A 84 -6.18 -10.63 -30.53
N LYS A 85 -4.91 -10.32 -30.21
CA LYS A 85 -3.73 -10.82 -30.90
C LYS A 85 -2.81 -11.57 -29.94
N CYS A 86 -2.44 -12.80 -30.30
CA CYS A 86 -1.45 -13.57 -29.56
C CYS A 86 -0.08 -12.88 -29.64
N LYS A 87 0.63 -12.76 -28.52
CA LYS A 87 1.96 -12.12 -28.50
C LYS A 87 3.09 -12.98 -29.04
N TRP A 88 2.83 -14.27 -29.25
CA TRP A 88 3.83 -15.23 -29.70
C TRP A 88 3.67 -15.55 -31.18
N CYS A 89 2.57 -16.20 -31.55
CA CYS A 89 2.28 -16.61 -32.93
C CYS A 89 1.58 -15.53 -33.77
N GLU A 90 1.29 -14.37 -33.19
CA GLU A 90 0.63 -13.25 -33.86
C GLU A 90 -0.79 -13.53 -34.42
N THR A 91 -1.36 -14.69 -34.14
CA THR A 91 -2.72 -15.02 -34.57
C THR A 91 -3.73 -14.07 -33.95
N GLU A 92 -4.66 -13.62 -34.78
CA GLU A 92 -5.75 -12.70 -34.42
C GLU A 92 -7.08 -13.47 -34.31
N ASN A 93 -8.04 -12.93 -33.56
CA ASN A 93 -9.40 -13.48 -33.39
C ASN A 93 -9.46 -14.90 -32.81
N VAL A 94 -8.52 -15.23 -31.93
CA VAL A 94 -8.51 -16.49 -31.16
C VAL A 94 -8.76 -16.22 -29.68
N ASP A 95 -9.22 -17.24 -28.95
CA ASP A 95 -9.34 -17.17 -27.50
C ASP A 95 -7.97 -16.96 -26.85
N LEU A 96 -7.90 -15.97 -25.97
CA LEU A 96 -6.65 -15.52 -25.35
C LEU A 96 -6.64 -15.76 -23.86
N GLU A 97 -5.52 -16.30 -23.38
CA GLU A 97 -5.23 -16.55 -21.99
C GLU A 97 -4.03 -15.73 -21.52
N VAL A 98 -4.05 -15.32 -20.25
CA VAL A 98 -2.98 -14.53 -19.65
C VAL A 98 -2.04 -15.45 -18.89
N HIS A 99 -0.88 -15.75 -19.48
CA HIS A 99 0.20 -16.40 -18.76
C HIS A 99 0.82 -15.42 -17.77
N HIS A 100 0.86 -15.78 -16.47
CA HIS A 100 1.44 -14.96 -15.41
C HIS A 100 2.58 -15.69 -14.71
N VAL A 101 3.71 -15.02 -14.55
CA VAL A 101 4.85 -15.51 -13.76
C VAL A 101 4.96 -14.76 -12.44
N ARG A 102 5.25 -15.48 -11.36
CA ARG A 102 5.33 -14.91 -9.99
C ARG A 102 6.36 -13.79 -9.90
N ARG A 103 7.60 -14.04 -10.34
CA ARG A 103 8.71 -13.08 -10.31
C ARG A 103 9.59 -13.24 -11.56
N LEU A 104 10.01 -12.12 -12.15
CA LEU A 104 10.89 -12.14 -13.33
C LEU A 104 12.27 -12.73 -13.05
N LYS A 105 12.79 -12.54 -11.82
CA LYS A 105 14.08 -13.09 -11.40
C LYS A 105 14.11 -14.62 -11.29
N ASP A 106 12.94 -15.26 -11.28
CA ASP A 106 12.84 -16.73 -11.21
C ASP A 106 13.01 -17.37 -12.61
N LEU A 107 12.91 -16.57 -13.68
CA LEU A 107 13.12 -17.02 -15.06
C LEU A 107 14.62 -17.17 -15.34
N LYS A 108 15.01 -18.32 -15.91
CA LYS A 108 16.42 -18.61 -16.23
C LYS A 108 16.87 -17.95 -17.53
N GLY A 109 15.91 -17.57 -18.38
CA GLY A 109 16.19 -16.95 -19.68
C GLY A 109 16.74 -17.94 -20.71
N LYS A 110 16.47 -19.24 -20.54
CA LYS A 110 16.91 -20.28 -21.48
C LYS A 110 15.93 -20.39 -22.65
N ALA A 111 14.63 -20.38 -22.36
CA ALA A 111 13.61 -20.40 -23.41
C ALA A 111 13.39 -19.00 -24.01
N LEU A 112 13.02 -18.94 -25.29
CA LEU A 112 12.83 -17.66 -25.98
C LEU A 112 11.70 -16.82 -25.34
N TRP A 113 10.64 -17.45 -24.84
CA TRP A 113 9.57 -16.74 -24.14
C TRP A 113 10.03 -16.12 -22.82
N GLU A 114 10.92 -16.80 -22.07
CA GLU A 114 11.51 -16.26 -20.84
C GLU A 114 12.33 -15.01 -21.18
N ARG A 115 13.17 -15.08 -22.21
CA ARG A 115 13.97 -13.95 -22.70
C ARG A 115 13.08 -12.78 -23.12
N ALA A 116 11.98 -13.06 -23.81
CA ALA A 116 11.00 -12.05 -24.21
C ALA A 116 10.34 -11.38 -22.98
N MET A 117 10.00 -12.12 -21.92
CA MET A 117 9.43 -11.58 -20.69
C MET A 117 10.43 -10.73 -19.90
N ILE A 118 11.67 -11.20 -19.78
CA ILE A 118 12.78 -10.49 -19.12
C ILE A 118 13.07 -9.18 -19.87
N GLY A 119 13.25 -9.24 -21.18
CA GLY A 119 13.55 -8.06 -22.01
C GLY A 119 12.44 -7.02 -21.98
N ARG A 120 11.17 -7.44 -21.99
CA ARG A 120 10.01 -6.53 -21.87
C ARG A 120 9.73 -6.09 -20.43
N ARG A 121 10.41 -6.66 -19.43
CA ARG A 121 10.18 -6.46 -17.99
C ARG A 121 8.71 -6.62 -17.57
N ARG A 122 8.03 -7.64 -18.13
CA ARG A 122 6.58 -7.87 -17.90
C ARG A 122 6.32 -9.26 -17.34
N LYS A 123 5.57 -9.34 -16.24
CA LYS A 123 5.14 -10.60 -15.62
C LYS A 123 3.98 -11.31 -16.33
N THR A 124 3.37 -10.67 -17.31
CA THR A 124 2.20 -11.20 -18.03
C THR A 124 2.43 -11.27 -19.54
N MET A 125 2.16 -12.43 -20.13
CA MET A 125 2.10 -12.65 -21.58
C MET A 125 0.65 -13.00 -21.97
N VAL A 126 0.20 -12.52 -23.13
CA VAL A 126 -1.15 -12.82 -23.65
C VAL A 126 -0.93 -13.78 -24.80
N LEU A 127 -1.48 -14.98 -24.69
CA LEU A 127 -1.24 -16.10 -25.60
C LEU A 127 -2.57 -16.69 -26.05
N CYS A 128 -2.62 -17.32 -27.22
CA CYS A 128 -3.73 -18.21 -27.55
C CYS A 128 -3.63 -19.49 -26.71
N THR A 129 -4.74 -20.22 -26.59
CA THR A 129 -4.81 -21.50 -25.87
C THR A 129 -3.70 -22.47 -26.29
N ALA A 130 -3.51 -22.68 -27.59
CA ALA A 130 -2.46 -23.56 -28.12
C ALA A 130 -1.04 -23.15 -27.68
N CYS A 131 -0.70 -21.85 -27.75
CA CYS A 131 0.60 -21.38 -27.26
C CYS A 131 0.70 -21.46 -25.73
N HIS A 132 -0.40 -21.28 -25.02
CA HIS A 132 -0.38 -21.39 -23.56
C HIS A 132 -0.13 -22.83 -23.11
N ASP A 133 -0.75 -23.80 -23.77
CA ASP A 133 -0.52 -25.23 -23.51
C ASP A 133 0.91 -25.66 -23.85
N LEU A 134 1.43 -25.22 -25.00
CA LEU A 134 2.83 -25.46 -25.38
C LEU A 134 3.82 -24.84 -24.38
N LEU A 135 3.48 -23.69 -23.81
CA LEU A 135 4.30 -23.04 -22.79
C LEU A 135 4.32 -23.86 -21.50
N HIS A 136 3.16 -24.32 -21.02
CA HIS A 136 3.09 -25.20 -19.83
C HIS A 136 3.78 -26.54 -20.06
N ALA A 137 3.71 -27.07 -21.28
CA ALA A 137 4.43 -28.28 -21.68
C ALA A 137 5.95 -28.08 -21.83
N GLY A 138 6.46 -26.85 -21.73
CA GLY A 138 7.88 -26.53 -21.92
C GLY A 138 8.36 -26.71 -23.37
N LYS A 139 7.44 -26.82 -24.33
CA LYS A 139 7.72 -27.05 -25.76
C LYS A 139 7.66 -25.78 -26.61
N LEU A 140 7.37 -24.64 -25.98
CA LEU A 140 7.36 -23.35 -26.65
C LEU A 140 8.79 -22.83 -26.83
N TYR A 141 9.39 -23.12 -27.98
CA TYR A 141 10.72 -22.67 -28.38
C TYR A 141 10.66 -21.40 -29.21
#